data_AF-A0A3B8ML37-F1
#
_entry.id   AF-A0A3B8ML37-F1
#
_cell.length_a   1.000
_cell.length_b   1.000
_cell.length_c   1.000
_cell.angle_alpha   90.00
_cell.angle_beta   90.00
_cell.angle_gamma   90.00
#
_symmetry.space_group_name_H-M   'P 1'
#
loop_
_entity.id
_entity.type
_entity.pdbx_description
1 polymer ?
#
loop_
_entity_poly.entity_id
_entity_poly.type
_entity_poly.pdbx_seq_one_letter_code
_entity_poly.pdbx_strand_id
1 'polypeptide(L)' 'MADLDGSCPGQWALVGHPGYQTADMQMIGNDRVDGVAEAEARAWQRRWFMDRRIKAYFEANEIEAIRYDEAERI' A
#
# COMPACT_ATOMS: atom_id res chain seq x y z
N MET A 1 -5.14 -8.34 4.99
CA MET A 1 -5.81 -7.07 4.61
C MET A 1 -6.01 -6.33 5.91
N ALA A 2 -5.57 -5.06 6.03
CA ALA A 2 -5.80 -4.32 7.27
C ALA A 2 -7.31 -4.15 7.47
N ASP A 3 -7.80 -4.54 8.64
CA ASP A 3 -9.18 -4.32 9.06
C ASP A 3 -9.29 -2.88 9.53
N LEU A 4 -9.78 -2.00 8.65
CA LEU A 4 -9.95 -0.58 8.97
C LEU A 4 -11.17 -0.34 9.85
N ASP A 5 -12.19 -1.21 9.77
CA ASP A 5 -13.43 -1.09 10.53
C ASP A 5 -13.23 -1.47 12.01
N GLY A 6 -12.22 -2.30 12.32
CA GLY A 6 -11.81 -2.67 13.67
C GLY A 6 -10.72 -1.79 14.30
N SER A 7 -10.28 -0.71 13.64
CA SER A 7 -9.18 0.11 14.13
C SER A 7 -9.62 1.08 15.23
N CYS A 8 -8.81 1.24 16.28
CA CYS A 8 -9.03 2.29 17.27
C CYS A 8 -8.84 3.68 16.62
N PRO A 9 -9.57 4.72 17.08
CA PRO A 9 -9.31 6.09 16.65
C PRO A 9 -7.84 6.47 16.87
N GLY A 10 -7.19 7.05 15.86
CA GLY A 10 -5.79 7.44 15.94
C GLY A 10 -5.11 7.53 14.58
N GLN A 11 -3.78 7.63 14.62
CA GLN A 11 -2.93 7.64 13.43
C GLN A 11 -2.45 6.20 13.12
N TRP A 12 -2.52 5.82 11.85
CA TRP A 12 -2.12 4.50 11.38
C TRP A 12 -1.19 4.61 10.18
N ALA A 13 -0.13 3.80 10.17
CA ALA A 13 0.80 3.72 9.05
C ALA A 13 0.55 2.44 8.25
N LEU A 14 0.20 2.59 6.96
CA LEU A 14 0.13 1.49 6.01
C LEU A 14 1.40 1.45 5.16
N VAL A 15 2.20 0.40 5.32
CA VAL A 15 3.44 0.20 4.55
C VAL A 15 3.19 -0.77 3.40
N GLY A 16 3.59 -0.38 2.20
CA GLY A 16 3.56 -1.22 1.02
C GLY A 16 4.78 -0.96 0.13
N HIS A 17 4.93 -1.78 -0.90
CA HIS A 17 6.02 -1.69 -1.86
C HIS A 17 5.43 -1.66 -3.28
N PRO A 18 4.70 -0.60 -3.66
CA PRO A 18 4.14 -0.49 -4.99
C PRO A 18 5.25 -0.47 -6.05
N GLY A 19 5.10 -1.27 -7.10
CA GLY A 19 6.09 -1.38 -8.18
C GLY A 19 5.47 -1.60 -9.55
N TYR A 20 6.30 -1.54 -10.60
CA TYR A 20 5.93 -1.98 -11.94
C TYR A 20 6.45 -3.41 -12.16
N GLN A 21 5.66 -4.24 -12.85
CA GLN A 21 6.10 -5.57 -13.27
C GLN A 21 7.00 -5.42 -14.50
N THR A 22 8.29 -5.17 -14.26
CA THR A 22 9.33 -5.03 -15.30
C THR A 22 10.36 -6.14 -15.18
N ALA A 23 11.18 -6.34 -16.22
CA ALA A 23 12.29 -7.29 -16.16
C ALA A 23 13.26 -6.97 -15.00
N ASP A 24 13.61 -5.70 -14.82
CA ASP A 24 14.47 -5.26 -13.71
C ASP A 24 13.87 -5.59 -12.33
N MET A 25 12.54 -5.47 -12.19
CA MET A 25 11.87 -5.85 -10.94
C MET A 25 11.90 -7.37 -10.72
N GLN A 26 11.84 -8.17 -11.78
CA GLN A 26 11.96 -9.63 -11.66
C GLN A 26 13.37 -10.07 -11.22
N MET A 27 14.38 -9.22 -11.43
CA MET A 27 15.76 -9.51 -11.00
C MET A 27 15.99 -9.37 -9.49
N ILE A 28 15.01 -8.86 -8.71
CA ILE A 28 15.13 -8.78 -7.24
C ILE A 28 15.02 -10.16 -6.57
N GLY A 29 14.58 -11.18 -7.31
CA GLY A 29 14.49 -12.55 -6.84
C GLY A 29 15.85 -13.11 -6.40
N ASN A 30 15.79 -14.12 -5.54
CA ASN A 30 16.96 -14.86 -5.05
C ASN A 30 16.55 -16.29 -4.68
N ASP A 31 17.47 -17.07 -4.11
CA ASP A 31 17.25 -18.48 -3.74
C ASP A 31 16.02 -18.72 -2.83
N ARG A 32 15.49 -17.67 -2.19
CA ARG A 32 14.34 -17.74 -1.28
C ARG A 32 13.10 -17.03 -1.82
N VAL A 33 13.22 -16.26 -2.89
CA VAL A 33 12.18 -15.33 -3.36
C VAL A 33 12.08 -15.41 -4.88
N ASP A 34 10.92 -15.82 -5.38
CA ASP A 34 10.63 -15.77 -6.81
C ASP A 34 10.42 -14.32 -7.26
N GLY A 35 11.33 -13.83 -8.08
CA GLY A 35 11.31 -12.46 -8.58
C GLY A 35 10.11 -12.15 -9.47
N VAL A 36 9.57 -13.13 -10.20
CA VAL A 36 8.36 -12.94 -11.02
C VAL A 36 7.14 -12.76 -10.12
N ALA A 37 6.98 -13.64 -9.14
CA ALA A 37 5.90 -13.56 -8.17
C ALA A 37 5.98 -12.26 -7.34
N GLU A 38 7.18 -11.83 -6.95
CA GLU A 38 7.37 -10.55 -6.28
C GLU A 38 6.99 -9.37 -7.18
N ALA A 39 7.50 -9.31 -8.41
CA ALA A 39 7.16 -8.24 -9.34
C ALA A 39 5.65 -8.11 -9.56
N GLU A 40 4.93 -9.24 -9.61
CA GLU A 40 3.46 -9.28 -9.64
C GLU A 40 2.82 -8.75 -8.36
N ALA A 41 3.29 -9.17 -7.19
CA ALA A 41 2.79 -8.70 -5.90
C ALA A 41 2.95 -7.18 -5.74
N ARG A 42 4.11 -6.63 -6.14
CA ARG A 42 4.37 -5.18 -6.12
C ARG A 42 3.46 -4.42 -7.09
N ALA A 43 3.20 -4.98 -8.27
CA ALA A 43 2.27 -4.41 -9.24
C ALA A 43 0.83 -4.40 -8.72
N TRP A 44 0.41 -5.44 -7.99
CA TRP A 44 -0.87 -5.47 -7.30
C TRP A 44 -0.98 -4.40 -6.21
N GLN A 45 0.04 -4.23 -5.38
CA GLN A 45 0.06 -3.17 -4.36
C GLN A 45 -0.07 -1.78 -4.99
N ARG A 46 0.62 -1.52 -6.10
CA ARG A 46 0.47 -0.26 -6.87
C ARG A 46 -0.97 -0.05 -7.32
N ARG A 47 -1.62 -1.09 -7.85
CA ARG A 47 -3.02 -0.99 -8.30
C ARG A 47 -3.96 -0.69 -7.14
N TRP A 48 -3.74 -1.29 -5.97
CA TRP A 48 -4.53 -1.03 -4.77
C TRP A 48 -4.41 0.42 -4.32
N PHE A 49 -3.20 0.95 -4.13
CA PHE A 49 -3.00 2.34 -3.69
C PHE A 49 -3.59 3.38 -4.64
N MET A 50 -3.76 3.04 -5.92
CA MET A 50 -4.34 3.91 -6.95
C MET A 50 -5.81 3.59 -7.24
N ASP A 51 -6.42 2.65 -6.53
CA ASP A 51 -7.79 2.23 -6.76
C ASP A 51 -8.76 3.30 -6.24
N ARG A 52 -9.63 3.79 -7.14
CA ARG A 52 -10.62 4.82 -6.81
C ARG A 52 -11.57 4.39 -5.69
N ARG A 53 -11.77 3.09 -5.50
CA ARG A 53 -12.60 2.54 -4.42
C ARG A 53 -11.99 2.81 -3.05
N ILE A 54 -10.66 2.83 -2.93
CA ILE A 54 -9.99 3.17 -1.66
C ILE A 54 -10.20 4.64 -1.34
N LYS A 55 -10.04 5.53 -2.33
CA LYS A 55 -10.31 6.96 -2.14
C LYS A 55 -11.76 7.21 -1.71
N ALA A 56 -12.72 6.58 -2.38
CA ALA A 56 -14.13 6.69 -2.03
C ALA A 56 -14.42 6.18 -0.61
N TYR A 57 -13.75 5.11 -0.17
CA TYR A 57 -13.88 4.60 1.20
C TYR A 57 -13.35 5.60 2.23
N PHE A 58 -12.22 6.26 1.97
CA PHE A 58 -11.64 7.26 2.88
C PHE A 58 -12.59 8.44 3.05
N GLU A 59 -13.13 8.95 1.94
CA GLU A 59 -14.11 10.05 1.93
C GLU A 59 -15.41 9.69 2.67
N ALA A 60 -15.88 8.44 2.54
CA ALA A 60 -17.11 7.99 3.17
C ALA A 60 -17.00 7.72 4.68
N ASN A 61 -15.79 7.53 5.21
CA ASN A 61 -15.53 7.14 6.60
C ASN A 61 -14.74 8.20 7.39
N GLU A 62 -14.65 9.43 6.89
CA GLU A 62 -13.92 10.54 7.55
C GLU A 62 -12.44 10.19 7.83
N ILE A 63 -11.83 9.36 6.98
CA ILE A 63 -10.42 8.97 7.08
C ILE A 63 -9.58 9.94 6.25
N GLU A 64 -8.63 10.61 6.89
CA GLU A 64 -7.67 11.49 6.23
C GLU A 64 -6.37 10.75 5.90
N ALA A 65 -5.96 10.80 4.63
CA ALA A 65 -4.64 10.32 4.22
C ALA A 65 -3.60 11.42 4.50
N ILE A 66 -2.74 11.18 5.49
CA ILE A 66 -1.68 12.11 5.89
C ILE A 66 -0.29 11.58 5.53
N ARG A 67 0.66 12.50 5.34
CA ARG A 67 2.09 12.22 5.19
C ARG A 67 2.78 12.15 6.55
N TYR A 68 3.96 11.55 6.60
CA TYR A 68 4.75 11.46 7.84
C TYR A 68 5.07 12.84 8.45
N ASP A 69 5.32 13.87 7.63
CA ASP A 69 5.58 15.23 8.10
C ASP A 69 4.33 15.96 8.61
N GLU A 70 3.14 15.48 8.26
CA GLU A 70 1.86 15.98 8.74
C GLU A 70 1.47 15.30 10.06
N ALA A 71 1.80 14.02 10.22
CA ALA A 71 1.55 13.25 11.43
C ALA A 71 2.16 13.87 12.70
N GLU A 72 3.35 14.48 12.61
CA GLU A 72 4.02 15.15 13.73
C GLU A 72 3.32 16.45 14.19
N ARG A 73 2.32 16.93 13.45
CA ARG A 73 1.65 18.23 13.68
C ARG A 73 0.21 18.11 14.17
N ILE A 74 -0.30 16.89 14.30
CA ILE A 74 -1.69 16.56 14.67
C ILE A 74 -1.75 16.09 16.12
#